data_AF-A0A1B7WWR2-F1
#
_entry.id   AF-A0A1B7WWR2-F1
#
_cell.length_a   1.000
_cell.length_b   1.000
_cell.length_c   1.000
_cell.angle_alpha   90.00
_cell.angle_beta   90.00
_cell.angle_gamma   90.00
#
_symmetry.space_group_name_H-M   'P 1'
#
loop_
_entity.id
_entity.type
_entity.pdbx_description
1 polymer ?
#
loop_
_entity_poly.entity_id
_entity_poly.type
_entity_poly.pdbx_seq_one_letter_code
_entity_poly.pdbx_strand_id
1 'polypeptide(L)'
;MDSLSPDFVKPPTQDELLYDDGIPMETYRHKLQMDLLVDPLSYWLRERDAFVGGNMFVYFSPHQLKNHDFRGPDMFAVLDVPKGERKCWVTWEEGKSPDVVVELLSSSTASRDKTEKKEIYQKRLRVPEYFWFDPFNPSDFAGFSMGSDGYEPIIPDAQNRLVSKQLGLALVQWSGVFGYADTVWCRWATLDGVLLPTEHELAQEAQQQAQEAQQQAQKAQQQAQEAQQRAEGAELLLAQEQQRMEKLLAQLLAKGINPHEL
;
A
#
# COMPACT_ATOMS: atom_id res chain seq x y z
N MET A 1 49.08 34.77 19.38
CA MET A 1 48.81 33.96 18.18
C MET A 1 47.45 33.35 18.39
N ASP A 2 46.41 34.07 17.96
CA ASP A 2 45.04 33.57 18.02
C ASP A 2 44.91 32.40 17.05
N SER A 3 44.64 31.22 17.60
CA SER A 3 44.33 30.02 16.82
C SER A 3 42.97 30.22 16.15
N LEU A 4 42.97 30.53 14.86
CA LEU A 4 41.81 30.43 14.00
C LEU A 4 41.29 28.99 14.06
N SER A 5 40.24 28.78 14.85
CA SER A 5 39.42 27.58 14.72
C SER A 5 38.76 27.67 13.35
N PRO A 6 38.82 26.63 12.50
CA PRO A 6 38.11 26.67 11.23
C PRO A 6 36.63 26.89 11.52
N ASP A 7 36.04 27.92 10.90
CA ASP A 7 34.61 28.20 10.99
C ASP A 7 33.84 26.95 10.55
N PHE A 8 33.28 26.24 11.51
CA PHE A 8 32.38 25.12 11.25
C PHE A 8 31.07 25.68 10.70
N VAL A 9 30.99 25.82 9.39
CA VAL A 9 29.73 26.13 8.70
C VAL A 9 28.85 24.89 8.82
N LYS A 10 27.70 25.03 9.49
CA LYS A 10 26.70 23.96 9.57
C LYS A 10 26.23 23.59 8.16
N PRO A 11 26.08 22.30 7.83
CA PRO A 11 25.54 21.91 6.54
C PRO A 11 24.07 22.34 6.45
N PRO A 12 23.57 22.67 5.24
CA PRO A 12 22.22 23.18 5.11
C PRO A 12 21.19 22.07 5.32
N THR A 13 20.00 22.49 5.73
CA THR A 13 18.86 21.58 5.94
C THR A 13 17.91 21.62 4.75
N GLN A 14 16.92 20.74 4.74
CA GLN A 14 15.86 20.73 3.73
C GLN A 14 15.15 22.08 3.54
N ASP A 15 15.17 22.97 4.53
CA ASP A 15 14.56 24.31 4.46
C ASP A 15 15.39 25.32 3.66
N GLU A 16 16.67 25.04 3.46
CA GLU A 16 17.63 25.89 2.74
C GLU A 16 17.95 25.34 1.34
N LEU A 17 17.41 24.17 1.00
CA LEU A 17 17.66 23.44 -0.23
C LEU A 17 16.50 23.56 -1.22
N LEU A 18 16.85 23.45 -2.51
CA LEU A 18 15.86 23.31 -3.57
C LEU A 18 15.15 21.95 -3.42
N TYR A 19 13.85 21.92 -3.68
CA TYR A 19 13.05 20.71 -3.62
C TYR A 19 12.24 20.46 -4.90
N ASP A 20 12.38 21.34 -5.89
CA ASP A 20 11.72 21.29 -7.19
C ASP A 20 12.66 21.89 -8.25
N ASP A 21 12.72 21.26 -9.43
CA ASP A 21 13.42 21.78 -10.61
C ASP A 21 12.45 22.32 -11.69
N GLY A 22 11.14 22.24 -11.44
CA GLY A 22 10.09 22.65 -12.36
C GLY A 22 9.96 21.73 -13.59
N ILE A 23 10.62 20.57 -13.60
CA ILE A 23 10.53 19.60 -14.68
C ILE A 23 9.26 18.75 -14.44
N PRO A 24 8.27 18.82 -15.34
CA PRO A 24 7.09 17.98 -15.21
C PRO A 24 7.47 16.52 -15.40
N MET A 25 6.71 15.64 -14.77
CA MET A 25 6.85 14.21 -14.95
C MET A 25 6.75 13.80 -16.42
N GLU A 26 7.63 12.90 -16.84
CA GLU A 26 7.90 12.57 -18.24
C GLU A 26 6.62 12.27 -19.04
N THR A 27 5.76 11.38 -18.53
CA THR A 27 4.46 11.08 -19.14
C THR A 27 3.41 10.69 -18.11
N TYR A 28 2.14 10.71 -18.51
CA TYR A 28 1.04 10.18 -17.69
C TYR A 28 1.21 8.69 -17.35
N ARG A 29 1.87 7.89 -18.20
CA ARG A 29 2.17 6.47 -17.88
C ARG A 29 3.22 6.34 -16.78
N HIS A 30 4.24 7.21 -16.76
CA HIS A 30 5.20 7.26 -15.65
C HIS A 30 4.51 7.60 -14.34
N LYS A 31 3.57 8.57 -14.37
CA LYS A 31 2.73 8.88 -13.20
C LYS A 31 2.03 7.66 -12.65
N LEU A 32 1.23 7.01 -13.49
CA LEU A 32 0.45 5.85 -13.08
C LEU A 32 1.35 4.72 -12.56
N GLN A 33 2.51 4.52 -13.18
CA GLN A 33 3.47 3.53 -12.73
C GLN A 33 4.10 3.91 -11.37
N MET A 34 4.37 5.19 -11.12
CA MET A 34 4.84 5.67 -9.83
C MET A 34 3.77 5.51 -8.74
N ASP A 35 2.50 5.85 -9.04
CA ASP A 35 1.36 5.66 -8.12
C ASP A 35 1.25 4.17 -7.70
N LEU A 36 1.48 3.22 -8.61
CA LEU A 36 1.51 1.77 -8.32
C LEU A 36 2.71 1.29 -7.48
N LEU A 37 3.77 2.09 -7.38
CA LEU A 37 4.97 1.77 -6.60
C LEU A 37 4.98 2.46 -5.24
N VAL A 38 4.54 3.72 -5.18
CA VAL A 38 4.60 4.58 -3.98
C VAL A 38 3.44 4.30 -3.04
N ASP A 39 2.19 4.38 -3.51
CA ASP A 39 1.03 4.35 -2.62
C ASP A 39 0.86 2.98 -1.94
N PRO A 40 0.91 1.84 -2.66
CA PRO A 40 0.77 0.52 -2.03
C PRO A 40 1.91 0.23 -1.04
N LEU A 41 3.13 0.69 -1.33
CA LEU A 41 4.27 0.51 -0.44
C LEU A 41 4.16 1.38 0.81
N SER A 42 3.74 2.65 0.66
CA SER A 42 3.48 3.56 1.78
C SER A 42 2.41 2.99 2.71
N TYR A 43 1.32 2.47 2.14
CA TYR A 43 0.26 1.83 2.92
C TYR A 43 0.74 0.56 3.62
N TRP A 44 1.56 -0.27 2.95
CA TRP A 44 2.15 -1.49 3.54
C TRP A 44 3.09 -1.20 4.71
N LEU A 45 3.89 -0.14 4.59
CA LEU A 45 4.84 0.27 5.62
C LEU A 45 4.23 1.19 6.69
N ARG A 46 2.94 1.50 6.63
CA ARG A 46 2.30 2.50 7.51
C ARG A 46 2.38 2.19 9.00
N GLU A 47 2.58 0.95 9.41
CA GLU A 47 2.71 0.58 10.83
C GLU A 47 4.18 0.48 11.27
N ARG A 48 5.13 0.72 10.35
CA ARG A 48 6.58 0.73 10.60
C ARG A 48 7.10 2.16 10.60
N ASP A 49 8.22 2.36 11.26
CA ASP A 49 9.03 3.57 11.10
C ASP A 49 9.74 3.49 9.75
N ALA A 50 9.16 4.12 8.74
CA ALA A 50 9.69 4.17 7.39
C ALA A 50 9.19 5.42 6.67
N PHE A 51 9.94 5.83 5.66
CA PHE A 51 9.59 6.88 4.72
C PHE A 51 9.60 6.30 3.31
N VAL A 52 8.58 6.63 2.51
CA VAL A 52 8.53 6.32 1.08
C VAL A 52 8.33 7.64 0.36
N GLY A 53 9.19 7.92 -0.61
CA GLY A 53 9.11 9.12 -1.44
C GLY A 53 9.13 8.76 -2.91
N GLY A 54 8.62 9.66 -3.74
CA GLY A 54 8.70 9.56 -5.19
C GLY A 54 8.81 10.95 -5.80
N ASN A 55 9.59 11.05 -6.88
CA ASN A 55 9.92 12.32 -7.54
C ASN A 55 10.36 13.43 -6.55
N MET A 56 11.17 13.05 -5.56
CA MET A 56 11.66 13.93 -4.50
C MET A 56 13.19 13.89 -4.46
N PHE A 57 13.83 15.04 -4.28
CA PHE A 57 15.29 15.12 -4.26
C PHE A 57 15.90 14.43 -3.04
N VAL A 58 16.94 13.66 -3.30
CA VAL A 58 17.82 13.00 -2.33
C VAL A 58 19.19 13.68 -2.40
N TYR A 59 19.55 14.40 -1.34
CA TYR A 59 20.82 15.10 -1.20
C TYR A 59 21.85 14.24 -0.46
N PHE A 60 23.03 14.07 -1.05
CA PHE A 60 24.09 13.18 -0.53
C PHE A 60 25.46 13.82 -0.35
N SER A 61 25.58 15.14 -0.59
CA SER A 61 26.81 15.87 -0.33
C SER A 61 26.52 17.31 0.12
N PRO A 62 26.87 17.69 1.37
CA PRO A 62 26.70 19.07 1.84
C PRO A 62 27.68 20.04 1.17
N HIS A 63 28.82 19.53 0.67
CA HIS A 63 29.87 20.35 0.06
C HIS A 63 29.63 20.67 -1.42
N GLN A 64 28.67 20.03 -2.08
CA GLN A 64 28.51 20.05 -3.53
C GLN A 64 27.16 20.61 -3.99
N LEU A 65 26.53 21.45 -3.18
CA LEU A 65 25.27 22.13 -3.53
C LEU A 65 25.40 23.00 -4.78
N LYS A 66 26.60 23.54 -5.04
CA LYS A 66 26.91 24.29 -6.27
C LYS A 66 26.97 23.40 -7.53
N ASN A 67 27.06 22.09 -7.38
CA ASN A 67 27.24 21.13 -8.48
C ASN A 67 25.98 20.29 -8.75
N HIS A 68 24.85 20.58 -8.08
CA HIS A 68 23.62 19.80 -8.18
C HIS A 68 23.81 18.31 -7.84
N ASP A 69 24.58 18.01 -6.78
CA ASP A 69 24.76 16.64 -6.26
C ASP A 69 23.56 16.20 -5.40
N PHE A 70 22.40 16.13 -6.06
CA PHE A 70 21.18 15.49 -5.60
C PHE A 70 20.63 14.58 -6.71
N ARG A 71 19.80 13.60 -6.37
CA ARG A 71 19.06 12.81 -7.36
C ARG A 71 17.60 12.79 -6.98
N GLY A 72 16.71 12.94 -7.97
CA GLY A 72 15.27 12.74 -7.82
C GLY A 72 14.90 11.35 -8.33
N PRO A 73 14.97 10.29 -7.50
CA PRO A 73 14.46 8.98 -7.87
C PRO A 73 12.94 9.02 -8.05
N ASP A 74 12.43 8.24 -9.01
CA ASP A 74 10.98 8.08 -9.21
C ASP A 74 10.31 7.45 -7.99
N MET A 75 11.00 6.51 -7.32
CA MET A 75 10.59 6.03 -6.00
C MET A 75 11.81 5.64 -5.16
N PHE A 76 11.75 5.92 -3.86
CA PHE A 76 12.67 5.37 -2.88
C PHE A 76 11.97 5.07 -1.55
N ALA A 77 12.56 4.16 -0.78
CA ALA A 77 12.14 3.84 0.58
C ALA A 77 13.33 3.90 1.53
N VAL A 78 13.09 4.42 2.74
CA VAL A 78 14.02 4.41 3.86
C VAL A 78 13.31 3.76 5.05
N LEU A 79 13.90 2.70 5.59
CA LEU A 79 13.40 1.93 6.73
C LEU A 79 14.03 2.44 8.02
N ASP A 80 13.39 2.15 9.15
CA ASP A 80 13.86 2.46 10.49
C ASP A 80 14.13 3.97 10.71
N VAL A 81 13.29 4.82 10.09
CA VAL A 81 13.34 6.27 10.23
C VAL A 81 11.99 6.81 10.73
N PRO A 82 11.98 7.84 11.60
CA PRO A 82 10.74 8.41 12.09
C PRO A 82 9.88 8.94 10.95
N LYS A 83 8.57 8.74 11.06
CA LYS A 83 7.61 9.36 10.15
C LYS A 83 7.63 10.87 10.28
N GLY A 84 7.36 11.55 9.17
CA GLY A 84 7.16 12.98 9.13
C GLY A 84 7.21 13.50 7.72
N GLU A 85 6.66 14.70 7.54
CA GLU A 85 6.76 15.41 6.27
C GLU A 85 8.23 15.76 5.97
N ARG A 86 8.60 15.69 4.68
CA ARG A 86 9.91 16.06 4.16
C ARG A 86 9.75 16.83 2.86
N LYS A 87 10.48 17.93 2.71
CA LYS A 87 10.58 18.65 1.43
C LYS A 87 11.53 17.94 0.46
N CYS A 88 12.62 17.43 1.01
CA CYS A 88 13.61 16.60 0.32
C CYS A 88 14.23 15.64 1.34
N TRP A 89 14.87 14.57 0.84
CA TRP A 89 15.61 13.64 1.68
C TRP A 89 17.06 14.08 1.79
N VAL A 90 17.46 14.58 2.96
CA VAL A 90 18.81 15.11 3.19
C VAL A 90 19.60 14.14 4.05
N THR A 91 20.49 13.36 3.43
CA THR A 91 21.14 12.21 4.10
C THR A 91 21.97 12.56 5.34
N TRP A 92 22.54 13.78 5.41
CA TRP A 92 23.27 14.23 6.61
C TRP A 92 22.37 14.82 7.69
N GLU A 93 21.13 15.20 7.36
CA GLU A 93 20.11 15.62 8.32
C GLU A 93 19.42 14.38 8.92
N GLU A 94 19.04 13.43 8.07
CA GLU A 94 18.39 12.17 8.48
C GLU A 94 19.40 11.13 9.03
N GLY A 95 20.68 11.29 8.73
CA GLY A 95 21.74 10.34 9.08
C GLY A 95 21.70 9.03 8.30
N LYS A 96 20.86 8.92 7.26
CA LYS A 96 20.64 7.69 6.51
C LYS A 96 20.37 7.95 5.02
N SER A 97 20.88 7.08 4.16
CA SER A 97 20.55 7.03 2.72
C SER A 97 19.40 6.07 2.45
N PRO A 98 18.70 6.17 1.31
CA PRO A 98 17.65 5.21 0.97
C PRO A 98 18.11 3.76 1.01
N ASP A 99 17.21 2.87 1.44
CA ASP A 99 17.43 1.42 1.46
C ASP A 99 17.10 0.79 0.09
N VAL A 100 16.06 1.32 -0.56
CA VAL A 100 15.60 0.88 -1.89
C VAL A 100 15.36 2.09 -2.77
N VAL A 101 15.78 2.00 -4.03
CA VAL A 101 15.46 2.98 -5.09
C VAL A 101 14.93 2.25 -6.32
N VAL A 102 13.89 2.80 -6.94
CA VAL A 102 13.35 2.37 -8.24
C VAL A 102 13.34 3.57 -9.19
N GLU A 103 13.88 3.38 -10.39
CA GLU A 103 13.84 4.36 -11.48
C GLU A 103 12.95 3.86 -12.62
N LEU A 104 12.13 4.75 -13.17
CA LEU A 104 11.29 4.50 -14.33
C LEU A 104 12.02 5.03 -15.57
N LEU A 105 12.38 4.12 -16.46
CA LEU A 105 13.16 4.48 -17.64
C LEU A 105 12.27 5.18 -18.67
N SER A 106 12.81 6.23 -19.27
CA SER A 106 12.28 6.82 -20.50
C SER A 106 13.31 6.74 -21.62
N SER A 107 12.87 6.93 -22.87
CA SER A 107 13.80 7.00 -24.01
C SER A 107 14.83 8.13 -23.89
N SER A 108 14.52 9.19 -23.13
CA SER A 108 15.41 10.33 -22.92
C SER A 108 16.40 10.12 -21.77
N THR A 109 16.06 9.30 -20.76
CA THR A 109 16.87 9.12 -19.54
C THR A 109 17.53 7.75 -19.40
N ALA A 110 17.08 6.72 -20.13
CA ALA A 110 17.46 5.33 -19.90
C ALA A 110 18.99 5.09 -19.86
N SER A 111 19.76 5.75 -20.72
CA SER A 111 21.22 5.64 -20.72
C SER A 111 21.83 6.15 -19.42
N ARG A 112 21.37 7.31 -18.93
CA ARG A 112 21.84 7.94 -17.69
C ARG A 112 21.41 7.14 -16.46
N ASP A 113 20.18 6.63 -16.44
CA ASP A 113 19.67 5.80 -15.35
C ASP A 113 20.51 4.53 -15.17
N LYS A 114 20.81 3.83 -16.27
CA LYS A 114 21.59 2.58 -16.26
C LYS A 114 23.09 2.75 -16.02
N THR A 115 23.62 3.98 -16.15
CA THR A 115 25.05 4.26 -16.01
C THR A 115 25.30 5.21 -14.83
N GLU A 116 25.25 6.52 -15.07
CA GLU A 116 25.64 7.56 -14.10
C GLU A 116 24.85 7.48 -12.79
N LYS A 117 23.51 7.38 -12.86
CA LYS A 117 22.66 7.29 -11.66
C LYS A 117 22.93 6.01 -10.89
N LYS A 118 22.99 4.86 -11.57
CA LYS A 118 23.40 3.59 -10.96
C LYS A 118 24.74 3.72 -10.22
N GLU A 119 25.74 4.37 -10.82
CA GLU A 119 27.03 4.58 -10.16
C GLU A 119 26.94 5.47 -8.92
N ILE A 120 26.09 6.50 -8.93
CA ILE A 120 25.88 7.38 -7.77
C ILE A 120 25.19 6.63 -6.64
N TYR A 121 24.12 5.89 -6.94
CA TYR A 121 23.44 5.04 -5.96
C TYR A 121 24.41 4.00 -5.37
N GLN A 122 25.28 3.43 -6.20
CA GLN A 122 26.27 2.44 -5.77
C GLN A 122 27.40 3.04 -4.93
N LYS A 123 28.08 4.07 -5.44
CA LYS A 123 29.38 4.53 -4.92
C LYS A 123 29.23 5.64 -3.89
N ARG A 124 28.23 6.52 -4.02
CA ARG A 124 28.06 7.69 -3.15
C ARG A 124 27.00 7.45 -2.09
N LEU A 125 25.78 7.10 -2.51
CA LEU A 125 24.66 6.87 -1.59
C LEU A 125 24.70 5.48 -0.92
N ARG A 126 25.40 4.52 -1.52
CA ARG A 126 25.50 3.14 -1.05
C ARG A 126 24.12 2.50 -0.82
N VAL A 127 23.15 2.82 -1.69
CA VAL A 127 21.78 2.29 -1.59
C VAL A 127 21.85 0.76 -1.69
N PRO A 128 21.36 0.00 -0.69
CA PRO A 128 21.39 -1.45 -0.67
C PRO A 128 20.76 -2.12 -1.89
N GLU A 129 19.61 -1.62 -2.37
CA GLU A 129 18.92 -2.20 -3.52
C GLU A 129 18.47 -1.14 -4.53
N TYR A 130 18.73 -1.40 -5.79
CA TYR A 130 18.43 -0.49 -6.90
C TYR A 130 17.73 -1.25 -8.02
N PHE A 131 16.60 -0.74 -8.49
CA PHE A 131 15.81 -1.34 -9.56
C PHE A 131 15.51 -0.32 -10.66
N TRP A 132 15.22 -0.83 -11.85
CA TRP A 132 14.59 -0.03 -12.90
C TRP A 132 13.54 -0.82 -13.66
N PHE A 133 12.62 -0.07 -14.25
CA PHE A 133 11.56 -0.59 -15.11
C PHE A 133 11.24 0.42 -16.20
N ASP A 134 11.13 0.00 -17.47
CA ASP A 134 10.60 0.83 -18.55
C ASP A 134 9.09 0.59 -18.74
N PRO A 135 8.22 1.59 -18.44
CA PRO A 135 6.76 1.44 -18.59
C PRO A 135 6.28 1.28 -20.03
N PHE A 136 7.12 1.58 -21.02
CA PHE A 136 6.86 1.45 -22.45
C PHE A 136 7.57 0.25 -23.08
N ASN A 137 8.58 -0.30 -22.41
CA ASN A 137 9.23 -1.57 -22.76
C ASN A 137 9.36 -2.48 -21.53
N PRO A 138 8.30 -3.22 -21.16
CA PRO A 138 8.31 -4.02 -19.94
C PRO A 138 9.43 -5.06 -19.85
N SER A 139 10.02 -5.48 -20.98
CA SER A 139 11.17 -6.39 -20.95
C SER A 139 12.43 -5.77 -20.33
N ASP A 140 12.52 -4.44 -20.24
CA ASP A 140 13.61 -3.70 -19.64
C ASP A 140 13.34 -3.50 -18.14
N PHE A 141 13.54 -4.59 -17.41
CA PHE A 141 13.26 -4.71 -15.99
C PHE A 141 14.43 -5.39 -15.31
N ALA A 142 15.08 -4.72 -14.36
CA ALA A 142 16.22 -5.27 -13.65
C ALA A 142 16.32 -4.75 -12.23
N GLY A 143 17.02 -5.52 -11.40
CA GLY A 143 17.29 -5.21 -10.01
C GLY A 143 18.73 -5.52 -9.68
N PHE A 144 19.26 -4.80 -8.69
CA PHE A 144 20.63 -4.94 -8.23
C PHE A 144 20.67 -4.84 -6.72
N SER A 145 21.48 -5.69 -6.09
CA SER A 145 21.76 -5.64 -4.66
C SER A 145 23.22 -5.30 -4.42
N MET A 146 23.50 -4.53 -3.39
CA MET A 146 24.85 -4.18 -2.97
C MET A 146 25.59 -5.42 -2.44
N GLY A 147 26.61 -5.87 -3.17
CA GLY A 147 27.57 -6.90 -2.77
C GLY A 147 28.89 -6.31 -2.25
N SER A 148 29.94 -7.13 -2.20
CA SER A 148 31.28 -6.70 -1.74
C SER A 148 31.92 -5.67 -2.68
N ASP A 149 31.76 -5.87 -3.98
CA ASP A 149 32.46 -5.11 -5.03
C ASP A 149 31.54 -4.09 -5.74
N GLY A 150 30.33 -3.89 -5.23
CA GLY A 150 29.32 -3.01 -5.80
C GLY A 150 28.02 -3.74 -6.12
N TYR A 151 27.26 -3.24 -7.08
CA TYR A 151 25.98 -3.81 -7.45
C TYR A 151 26.11 -5.11 -8.23
N GLU A 152 25.48 -6.15 -7.71
CA GLU A 152 25.29 -7.44 -8.35
C GLU A 152 23.84 -7.57 -8.86
N PRO A 153 23.61 -8.09 -10.08
CA PRO A 153 22.25 -8.30 -10.58
C PRO A 153 21.46 -9.26 -9.68
N ILE A 154 20.22 -8.87 -9.36
CA ILE A 154 19.24 -9.76 -8.73
C ILE A 154 18.69 -10.69 -9.83
N ILE A 155 18.90 -11.99 -9.65
CA ILE A 155 18.36 -13.00 -10.58
C ILE A 155 16.86 -13.17 -10.31
N PRO A 156 15.99 -13.02 -11.32
CA PRO A 156 14.57 -13.27 -11.16
C PRO A 156 14.30 -14.70 -10.67
N ASP A 157 13.29 -14.86 -9.82
CA ASP A 157 12.87 -16.19 -9.38
C ASP A 157 12.09 -16.94 -10.50
N ALA A 158 11.59 -18.14 -10.17
CA ALA A 158 10.84 -18.97 -11.11
C ALA A 158 9.55 -18.31 -11.64
N GLN A 159 9.06 -17.26 -10.98
CA GLN A 159 7.89 -16.47 -11.38
C GLN A 159 8.30 -15.14 -12.03
N ASN A 160 9.58 -14.99 -12.41
CA ASN A 160 10.16 -13.77 -12.98
C ASN A 160 10.03 -12.54 -12.06
N ARG A 161 10.08 -12.76 -10.74
CA ARG A 161 9.99 -11.70 -9.73
C ARG A 161 11.38 -11.27 -9.26
N LEU A 162 11.56 -9.97 -9.03
CA LEU A 162 12.77 -9.44 -8.42
C LEU A 162 12.54 -9.23 -6.92
N VAL A 163 13.17 -10.06 -6.10
CA VAL A 163 12.97 -10.04 -4.64
C VAL A 163 13.83 -8.96 -3.99
N SER A 164 13.18 -8.06 -3.25
CA SER A 164 13.81 -7.09 -2.34
C SER A 164 13.95 -7.71 -0.96
N LYS A 165 15.20 -7.90 -0.52
CA LYS A 165 15.50 -8.38 0.84
C LYS A 165 15.23 -7.30 1.88
N GLN A 166 15.44 -6.02 1.53
CA GLN A 166 15.19 -4.90 2.45
C GLN A 166 13.71 -4.81 2.82
N LEU A 167 12.82 -4.92 1.84
CA LEU A 167 11.38 -4.76 2.05
C LEU A 167 10.68 -6.06 2.43
N GLY A 168 11.29 -7.22 2.16
CA GLY A 168 10.61 -8.52 2.27
C GLY A 168 9.45 -8.64 1.28
N LEU A 169 9.62 -8.03 0.10
CA LEU A 169 8.64 -7.95 -0.98
C LEU A 169 9.30 -8.36 -2.30
N ALA A 170 8.51 -8.54 -3.34
CA ALA A 170 9.00 -8.72 -4.70
C ALA A 170 8.39 -7.68 -5.64
N LEU A 171 9.21 -7.15 -6.56
CA LEU A 171 8.70 -6.45 -7.74
C LEU A 171 8.28 -7.49 -8.78
N VAL A 172 7.06 -7.33 -9.27
CA VAL A 172 6.44 -8.24 -10.23
C VAL A 172 5.89 -7.47 -11.41
N GLN A 173 5.81 -8.15 -12.55
CA GLN A 173 5.16 -7.64 -13.74
C GLN A 173 3.72 -8.15 -13.77
N TRP A 174 2.76 -7.23 -13.76
CA TRP A 174 1.34 -7.54 -13.76
C TRP A 174 0.67 -6.94 -15.00
N SER A 175 -0.03 -7.78 -15.78
CA SER A 175 -0.81 -7.33 -16.94
C SER A 175 -2.22 -6.98 -16.52
N GLY A 176 -2.65 -5.76 -16.81
CA GLY A 176 -4.04 -5.36 -16.65
C GLY A 176 -4.27 -3.86 -16.77
N VAL A 177 -5.48 -3.46 -16.41
CA VAL A 177 -5.96 -2.08 -16.54
C VAL A 177 -5.66 -1.29 -15.26
N PHE A 178 -4.93 -0.19 -15.41
CA PHE A 178 -4.79 0.82 -14.35
C PHE A 178 -4.89 2.23 -14.95
N GLY A 179 -5.69 3.09 -14.33
CA GLY A 179 -6.11 4.36 -14.93
C GLY A 179 -6.81 4.13 -16.27
N TYR A 180 -6.20 4.60 -17.36
CA TYR A 180 -6.72 4.47 -18.73
C TYR A 180 -5.88 3.55 -19.63
N ALA A 181 -4.94 2.79 -19.06
CA ALA A 181 -4.04 1.94 -19.84
C ALA A 181 -4.16 0.46 -19.43
N ASP A 182 -4.34 -0.39 -20.44
CA ASP A 182 -4.25 -1.85 -20.36
C ASP A 182 -2.85 -2.27 -20.86
N THR A 183 -1.96 -2.61 -19.94
CA THR A 183 -0.55 -2.89 -20.24
C THR A 183 0.07 -3.71 -19.12
N VAL A 184 1.36 -4.04 -19.25
CA VAL A 184 2.17 -4.57 -18.16
C VAL A 184 2.62 -3.42 -17.26
N TRP A 185 2.37 -3.57 -15.96
CA TRP A 185 2.78 -2.66 -14.89
C TRP A 185 3.76 -3.36 -13.95
N CYS A 186 4.64 -2.58 -13.34
CA CYS A 186 5.45 -3.05 -12.22
C CYS A 186 4.69 -2.82 -10.92
N ARG A 187 4.53 -3.86 -10.07
CA ARG A 187 3.85 -3.75 -8.78
C ARG A 187 4.63 -4.47 -7.70
N TRP A 188 4.44 -4.02 -6.47
CA TRP A 188 4.90 -4.74 -5.29
C TRP A 188 3.96 -5.91 -4.97
N ALA A 189 4.56 -7.04 -4.60
CA ALA A 189 3.84 -8.21 -4.10
C ALA A 189 4.51 -8.73 -2.83
N THR A 190 3.72 -9.36 -1.96
CA THR A 190 4.25 -10.21 -0.89
C THR A 190 5.04 -11.38 -1.50
N LEU A 191 5.91 -12.00 -0.71
CA LEU A 191 6.67 -13.17 -1.17
C LEU A 191 5.77 -14.36 -1.55
N ASP A 192 4.57 -14.42 -0.98
CA ASP A 192 3.51 -15.39 -1.33
C ASP A 192 2.79 -15.07 -2.65
N GLY A 193 3.11 -13.94 -3.29
CA GLY A 193 2.57 -13.54 -4.60
C GLY A 193 1.29 -12.70 -4.53
N VAL A 194 0.92 -12.18 -3.36
CA VAL A 194 -0.25 -11.27 -3.23
C VAL A 194 0.20 -9.86 -3.57
N LEU A 195 -0.42 -9.23 -4.56
CA LEU A 195 -0.16 -7.83 -4.91
C LEU A 195 -0.51 -6.91 -3.74
N LEU A 196 0.34 -5.92 -3.47
CA LEU A 196 -0.04 -4.83 -2.58
C LEU A 196 -1.16 -4.04 -3.24
N PRO A 197 -2.31 -3.89 -2.56
CA PRO A 197 -3.45 -3.21 -3.13
C PRO A 197 -3.22 -1.69 -3.12
N THR A 198 -3.74 -1.03 -4.14
CA THR A 198 -3.89 0.42 -4.18
C THR A 198 -4.99 0.87 -3.22
N GLU A 199 -4.99 2.14 -2.84
CA GLU A 199 -6.09 2.69 -2.01
C GLU A 199 -7.45 2.52 -2.67
N HIS A 200 -7.51 2.64 -4.00
CA HIS A 200 -8.74 2.43 -4.76
C HIS A 200 -9.23 0.98 -4.67
N GLU A 201 -8.33 0.00 -4.85
CA GLU A 201 -8.68 -1.43 -4.69
C GLU A 201 -9.14 -1.74 -3.26
N LEU A 202 -8.47 -1.17 -2.24
CA LEU A 202 -8.88 -1.29 -0.84
C LEU A 202 -10.27 -0.69 -0.57
N ALA A 203 -10.55 0.50 -1.13
CA ALA A 203 -11.83 1.16 -0.96
C ALA A 203 -12.97 0.38 -1.63
N GLN A 204 -12.72 -0.19 -2.82
CA GLN A 204 -13.67 -1.05 -3.51
C GLN A 204 -13.97 -2.33 -2.72
N GLU A 205 -12.93 -2.98 -2.20
CA GLU A 205 -13.07 -4.17 -1.36
C GLU A 205 -13.89 -3.86 -0.10
N ALA A 206 -13.57 -2.76 0.60
CA ALA A 206 -14.31 -2.33 1.78
C ALA A 206 -15.77 -1.99 1.47
N GLN A 207 -16.05 -1.37 0.31
CA GLN A 207 -17.41 -1.07 -0.12
C GLN A 207 -18.20 -2.34 -0.41
N GLN A 208 -17.60 -3.31 -1.10
CA GLN A 208 -18.22 -4.61 -1.38
C GLN A 208 -18.55 -5.34 -0.08
N GLN A 209 -17.60 -5.42 0.85
CA GLN A 209 -17.81 -6.05 2.16
C GLN A 209 -18.91 -5.35 2.97
N ALA A 210 -18.98 -4.02 2.94
CA ALA A 210 -20.03 -3.26 3.61
C ALA A 210 -21.42 -3.55 3.01
N GLN A 211 -21.53 -3.66 1.68
CA GLN A 211 -22.77 -4.00 1.00
C GLN A 211 -23.21 -5.43 1.34
N GLU A 212 -22.30 -6.40 1.33
CA GLU A 212 -22.60 -7.79 1.71
C GLU A 212 -23.08 -7.90 3.16
N ALA A 213 -22.38 -7.24 4.09
CA ALA A 213 -22.76 -7.20 5.49
C ALA A 213 -24.15 -6.55 5.68
N GLN A 214 -24.46 -5.49 4.94
CA GLN A 214 -25.78 -4.84 4.99
C GLN A 214 -26.89 -5.77 4.48
N GLN A 215 -26.67 -6.47 3.37
CA GLN A 215 -27.63 -7.44 2.85
C GLN A 215 -27.87 -8.59 3.84
N GLN A 216 -26.82 -9.09 4.47
CA GLN A 216 -26.93 -10.16 5.45
C GLN A 216 -27.68 -9.69 6.72
N ALA A 217 -27.42 -8.47 7.19
CA ALA A 217 -28.13 -7.86 8.30
C ALA A 217 -29.63 -7.68 8.00
N GLN A 218 -29.98 -7.21 6.80
CA GLN A 218 -31.38 -7.07 6.37
C GLN A 218 -32.10 -8.43 6.33
N LYS A 219 -31.45 -9.45 5.79
CA LYS A 219 -32.00 -10.82 5.74
C LYS A 219 -32.21 -11.38 7.15
N ALA A 220 -31.25 -11.19 8.05
CA ALA A 220 -31.37 -11.62 9.44
C ALA A 220 -32.51 -10.88 10.16
N GLN A 221 -32.66 -9.58 9.93
CA GLN A 221 -33.76 -8.79 10.49
C GLN A 221 -35.13 -9.26 9.98
N GLN A 222 -35.25 -9.54 8.68
CA GLN A 222 -36.49 -10.07 8.12
C GLN A 222 -36.84 -11.44 8.73
N GLN A 223 -35.86 -12.34 8.84
CA GLN A 223 -36.07 -13.65 9.46
C GLN A 223 -36.47 -13.53 10.94
N ALA A 224 -35.87 -12.59 11.69
CA ALA A 224 -36.24 -12.32 13.07
C ALA A 224 -37.67 -11.79 13.18
N GLN A 225 -38.08 -10.86 12.29
CA GLN A 225 -39.45 -10.35 12.25
C GLN A 225 -40.47 -11.45 11.90
N GLU A 226 -40.17 -12.30 10.91
CA GLU A 226 -41.03 -13.44 10.57
C GLU A 226 -41.12 -14.46 11.71
N ALA A 227 -40.02 -14.72 12.41
CA ALA A 227 -40.01 -15.61 13.57
C ALA A 227 -40.86 -15.03 14.72
N GLN A 228 -40.75 -13.72 14.96
CA GLN A 228 -41.55 -13.02 15.96
C GLN A 228 -43.05 -13.07 15.61
N GLN A 229 -43.42 -12.76 14.37
CA GLN A 229 -44.82 -12.85 13.92
C GLN A 229 -45.38 -14.26 14.04
N ARG A 230 -44.57 -15.30 13.73
CA ARG A 230 -44.97 -16.70 13.94
C ARG A 230 -45.16 -17.03 15.41
N ALA A 231 -44.27 -16.54 16.29
CA ALA A 231 -44.39 -16.75 17.73
C ALA A 231 -45.65 -16.08 18.29
N GLU A 232 -45.88 -14.80 17.96
CA GLU A 232 -47.09 -14.06 18.35
C GLU A 232 -48.37 -14.74 17.83
N GLY A 233 -48.36 -15.23 16.59
CA GLY A 233 -49.47 -15.99 16.01
C GLY A 233 -49.74 -17.31 16.74
N ALA A 234 -48.68 -18.04 17.13
CA ALA A 234 -48.79 -19.27 17.89
C ALA A 234 -49.33 -19.03 19.31
N GLU A 235 -48.89 -17.96 19.99
CA GLU A 235 -49.40 -17.56 21.30
C GLU A 235 -50.89 -17.21 21.24
N LEU A 236 -51.33 -16.49 20.20
CA LEU A 236 -52.74 -16.15 20.01
C LEU A 236 -53.60 -17.40 19.78
N LEU A 237 -53.15 -18.33 18.95
CA LEU A 237 -53.86 -19.60 18.70
C LEU A 237 -53.96 -20.43 19.98
N LEU A 238 -52.87 -20.52 20.76
CA LEU A 238 -52.87 -21.21 22.04
C LEU A 238 -53.88 -20.60 23.02
N ALA A 239 -53.95 -19.26 23.09
CA ALA A 239 -54.91 -18.56 23.93
C ALA A 239 -56.37 -18.83 23.50
N GLN A 240 -56.64 -18.88 22.19
CA GLN A 240 -57.97 -19.20 21.65
C GLN A 240 -58.39 -20.65 21.96
N GLU A 241 -57.48 -21.62 21.78
CA GLU A 241 -57.75 -23.02 22.10
C GLU A 241 -58.01 -23.22 23.59
N GLN A 242 -57.23 -22.58 24.47
CA GLN A 242 -57.50 -22.59 25.92
C GLN A 242 -58.90 -22.05 26.24
N GLN A 243 -59.29 -20.91 25.67
CA GLN A 243 -60.61 -20.33 25.90
C GLN A 243 -61.74 -21.23 25.38
N ARG A 244 -61.52 -21.92 24.25
CA ARG A 244 -62.49 -22.87 23.68
C ARG A 244 -62.65 -24.10 24.57
N MET A 245 -61.54 -24.65 25.05
CA MET A 245 -61.51 -25.75 26.01
C MET A 245 -62.27 -25.40 27.30
N GLU A 246 -62.01 -24.22 27.87
CA GLU A 246 -62.72 -23.74 29.07
C GLU A 246 -64.24 -23.66 28.84
N LYS A 247 -64.67 -23.09 27.69
CA LYS A 247 -66.10 -23.02 27.34
C LYS A 247 -66.73 -24.41 27.17
N LEU A 248 -66.01 -25.35 26.54
CA LEU A 248 -66.50 -26.71 26.34
C LEU A 248 -66.68 -27.44 27.67
N LEU A 249 -65.68 -27.34 28.57
CA LEU A 249 -65.75 -27.90 29.92
C LEU A 249 -66.93 -27.33 30.70
N ALA A 250 -67.15 -26.01 30.64
CA ALA A 250 -68.30 -25.36 31.27
C ALA A 250 -69.65 -25.86 30.71
N GLN A 251 -69.75 -26.09 29.41
CA GLN A 251 -70.96 -26.64 28.78
C GLN A 251 -71.23 -28.11 29.15
N LEU A 252 -70.18 -28.94 29.24
CA LEU A 252 -70.31 -30.34 29.66
C LEU A 252 -70.82 -30.43 31.11
N LEU A 253 -70.25 -29.63 32.01
CA LEU A 253 -70.71 -29.51 33.39
C LEU A 253 -72.17 -29.04 33.47
N ALA A 254 -72.56 -28.04 32.67
CA ALA A 254 -73.94 -27.56 32.63
C ALA A 254 -74.94 -28.61 32.13
N LYS A 255 -74.49 -29.59 31.34
CA LYS A 255 -75.29 -30.74 30.87
C LYS A 255 -75.26 -31.93 31.83
N GLY A 256 -74.60 -31.82 32.98
CA GLY A 256 -74.50 -32.88 33.98
C GLY A 256 -73.51 -33.99 33.63
N ILE A 257 -72.62 -33.77 32.67
CA ILE A 257 -71.55 -34.71 32.31
C ILE A 257 -70.29 -34.28 33.05
N ASN A 258 -69.74 -35.14 33.91
CA ASN A 258 -68.49 -34.85 34.63
C ASN A 258 -67.29 -35.02 33.67
N PRO A 259 -66.58 -33.95 33.30
CA PRO A 259 -65.47 -34.03 32.35
C PRO A 259 -64.27 -34.83 32.87
N HIS A 260 -64.19 -35.07 34.18
CA HIS A 260 -63.12 -35.85 34.81
C HIS A 260 -63.39 -37.37 34.82
N GLU A 261 -64.55 -37.80 34.32
CA GLU A 261 -64.97 -39.21 34.24
C GLU A 261 -65.04 -39.75 32.80
N LEU A 262 -64.66 -38.93 31.81
CA LEU A 262 -64.50 -39.28 30.38
C LEU A 262 -63.03 -39.60 30.07
#